data_AF-A0A482Z3Q7-F1
#
_entry.id   AF-A0A482Z3Q7-F1
#
_cell.length_a   1.000
_cell.length_b   1.000
_cell.length_c   1.000
_cell.angle_alpha   90.00
_cell.angle_beta   90.00
_cell.angle_gamma   90.00
#
_symmetry.space_group_name_H-M   'P 1'
#
loop_
_entity.id
_entity.type
_entity.pdbx_description
1 polymer ?
#
loop_
_entity_poly.entity_id
_entity_poly.type
_entity_poly.pdbx_seq_one_letter_code
_entity_poly.pdbx_strand_id
1 'polypeptide(L)' 'MLNKDALNTLFTKARSHNGWLDKPISETQIKEIYALMKFGPTAANTCPVRITFVQSSQAKARLKPHLDEGNVAKAMA' A
#
# COMPACT_ATOMS: atom_id res chain seq x y z
N MET A 1 12.53 -18.07 -14.35
CA MET A 1 11.06 -18.02 -14.22
C MET A 1 10.69 -17.97 -12.76
N LEU A 2 9.54 -17.36 -12.41
CA LEU A 2 9.04 -17.36 -11.03
C LEU A 2 8.65 -18.77 -10.60
N ASN A 3 8.91 -19.13 -9.34
CA ASN A 3 8.45 -20.39 -8.78
C ASN A 3 6.94 -20.33 -8.44
N LYS A 4 6.37 -21.49 -8.11
CA LYS A 4 4.94 -21.62 -7.77
C LYS A 4 4.53 -20.72 -6.60
N ASP A 5 5.40 -20.56 -5.60
CA ASP A 5 5.09 -19.76 -4.41
C ASP A 5 5.04 -18.26 -4.72
N ALA A 6 5.97 -17.76 -5.54
CA ALA A 6 5.93 -16.39 -6.02
C ALA A 6 4.65 -16.11 -6.84
N LEU A 7 4.26 -17.04 -7.72
CA LEU A 7 3.02 -16.92 -8.49
C LEU A 7 1.77 -16.93 -7.59
N ASN A 8 1.77 -17.75 -6.54
CA ASN A 8 0.72 -17.77 -5.54
C ASN A 8 0.60 -16.43 -4.81
N THR A 9 1.73 -15.91 -4.33
CA THR A 9 1.80 -14.65 -3.58
C THR A 9 1.37 -13.46 -4.42
N LEU A 10 1.76 -13.42 -5.70
CA LEU A 10 1.51 -12.25 -6.56
C LEU A 10 0.15 -12.29 -7.27
N PHE A 11 -0.34 -13.47 -7.67
CA PHE A 11 -1.46 -13.54 -8.63
C PHE A 11 -2.60 -14.46 -8.23
N THR A 12 -2.33 -15.73 -7.89
CA THR A 12 -3.42 -16.73 -7.81
C THR A 12 -4.06 -16.82 -6.43
N LYS A 13 -3.27 -16.63 -5.37
CA LYS A 13 -3.73 -16.70 -3.97
C LYS A 13 -3.79 -15.33 -3.27
N ALA A 14 -3.30 -14.27 -3.89
CA ALA A 14 -3.42 -12.90 -3.37
C ALA A 14 -4.91 -12.54 -3.13
N ARG A 15 -5.23 -11.99 -1.96
CA ARG A 15 -6.56 -11.48 -1.58
C ARG A 15 -6.42 -10.16 -0.86
N SER A 16 -7.44 -9.31 -0.92
CA SER A 16 -7.47 -8.04 -0.17
C SER A 16 -7.47 -8.31 1.33
N HIS A 17 -6.43 -7.85 2.03
CA HIS A 17 -6.36 -7.94 3.49
C HIS A 17 -7.18 -6.83 4.13
N ASN A 18 -8.00 -7.17 5.14
CA ASN A 18 -8.84 -6.21 5.87
C ASN A 18 -8.37 -5.97 7.31
N GLY A 19 -7.57 -6.89 7.88
CA GLY A 19 -6.99 -6.75 9.22
C GLY A 19 -5.49 -6.46 9.16
N TRP A 20 -5.01 -5.67 10.11
CA TRP A 20 -3.60 -5.27 10.24
C TRP A 20 -3.06 -5.65 11.60
N LEU A 21 -1.77 -5.99 11.65
CA LEU A 21 -1.04 -6.15 12.90
C LEU A 21 -0.67 -4.77 13.42
N ASP A 22 -0.59 -4.61 14.75
CA ASP A 22 -0.02 -3.42 15.39
C ASP A 22 1.51 -3.45 15.25
N LYS A 23 1.98 -3.28 14.01
CA LYS A 23 3.38 -3.29 13.63
C LYS A 23 3.64 -2.17 12.63
N PRO A 24 4.55 -1.22 12.96
CA PRO A 24 4.87 -0.15 12.03
C PRO A 24 5.61 -0.68 10.79
N ILE A 25 5.39 -0.02 9.66
CA ILE A 25 6.17 -0.18 8.44
C ILE A 25 7.30 0.86 8.47
N SER A 26 8.54 0.42 8.31
CA SER A 26 9.69 1.33 8.33
C SER A 26 9.77 2.17 7.05
N GLU A 27 10.44 3.32 7.13
CA GLU A 27 10.69 4.16 5.96
C GLU A 27 11.46 3.42 4.86
N THR A 28 12.41 2.56 5.25
CA THR A 28 13.16 1.71 4.31
C THR A 28 12.22 0.78 3.54
N GLN A 29 11.31 0.09 4.22
CA GLN A 29 10.33 -0.78 3.57
C GLN A 29 9.43 -0.01 2.60
N ILE A 30 9.00 1.21 2.97
CA ILE A 30 8.22 2.08 2.09
C ILE A 30 9.00 2.41 0.81
N LYS A 31 10.29 2.76 0.94
CA LYS A 31 11.16 3.07 -0.21
C LYS A 31 11.38 1.86 -1.10
N GLU A 32 11.54 0.67 -0.52
CA GLU A 32 11.67 -0.59 -1.26
C GLU A 32 10.41 -0.91 -2.07
N ILE A 33 9.23 -0.76 -1.46
CA ILE A 33 7.94 -0.95 -2.15
C ILE A 33 7.81 0.03 -3.31
N TYR A 34 8.14 1.31 -3.09
CA TYR A 34 8.12 2.31 -4.17
C TYR A 34 9.11 1.96 -5.29
N ALA A 35 10.32 1.50 -4.95
CA ALA A 35 11.33 1.12 -5.95
C ALA A 35 10.86 -0.04 -6.85
N LEU A 36 10.10 -0.99 -6.30
CA LEU A 36 9.47 -2.07 -7.06
C LEU A 36 8.32 -1.57 -7.95
N MET A 37 7.51 -0.63 -7.43
CA MET A 37 6.27 -0.19 -8.07
C MET A 37 6.49 0.86 -9.19
N LYS A 38 7.47 1.76 -9.02
CA LYS A 38 7.63 2.97 -9.86
C LYS A 38 7.85 2.73 -11.36
N PHE A 39 8.26 1.52 -11.75
CA PHE A 39 8.51 1.15 -13.14
C PHE A 39 7.34 0.39 -13.79
N GLY A 40 6.17 0.37 -13.15
CA GLY A 40 4.94 -0.11 -13.79
C GLY A 40 4.71 0.62 -15.12
N PRO A 41 4.32 -0.09 -16.20
CA PRO A 41 4.11 0.52 -17.50
C PRO A 41 2.97 1.54 -17.42
N THR A 42 3.18 2.70 -18.03
CA THR A 42 2.19 3.78 -18.11
C THR A 42 2.05 4.26 -19.54
N ALA A 43 0.92 4.88 -19.88
CA ALA A 43 0.71 5.46 -21.21
C ALA A 43 1.86 6.41 -21.55
N ALA A 44 2.51 6.17 -22.69
CA ALA A 44 3.69 6.89 -23.16
C ALA A 44 4.82 7.05 -22.12
N ASN A 45 4.93 6.14 -21.15
CA ASN A 45 5.91 6.19 -20.05
C ASN A 45 5.89 7.51 -19.25
N THR A 46 4.70 8.11 -19.08
CA THR A 46 4.52 9.41 -18.42
C THR A 46 4.72 9.40 -16.91
N CYS A 47 4.66 8.24 -16.26
CA CYS A 47 4.86 8.07 -14.82
C CYS A 47 4.05 9.07 -13.96
N PRO A 48 2.70 9.13 -14.11
CA PRO A 48 1.90 10.19 -13.51
C PRO A 48 1.62 10.01 -12.01
N VAL A 49 2.00 8.88 -11.42
CA VAL A 49 1.64 8.55 -10.04
C VAL A 49 2.17 9.59 -9.05
N ARG A 50 1.35 9.95 -8.07
CA ARG A 50 1.71 10.78 -6.91
C ARG A 50 1.21 10.05 -5.67
N ILE A 51 2.11 9.80 -4.72
CA ILE A 51 1.82 8.97 -3.54
C ILE A 51 2.17 9.78 -2.29
N THR A 52 1.27 9.78 -1.31
CA THR A 52 1.51 10.31 0.02
C THR A 52 1.40 9.18 1.04
N PHE A 53 2.51 8.87 1.72
CA PHE A 53 2.52 7.87 2.79
C PHE A 53 2.11 8.54 4.11
N VAL A 54 0.96 8.11 4.65
CA VAL A 54 0.38 8.68 5.88
C VAL A 54 0.76 7.82 7.07
N GLN A 55 1.72 8.28 7.88
CA GLN A 55 2.24 7.51 9.03
C GLN A 55 1.91 8.13 10.39
N SER A 56 1.86 9.46 10.50
CA SER A 56 1.62 10.12 11.79
C SER A 56 0.15 10.13 12.18
N SER A 57 -0.14 10.09 13.48
CA SER A 57 -1.50 10.18 14.01
C SER A 57 -2.20 11.47 13.59
N GLN A 58 -1.47 12.58 13.49
CA GLN A 58 -2.01 13.85 13.00
C GLN A 58 -2.42 13.76 11.52
N ALA A 59 -1.61 13.13 10.67
CA ALA A 59 -1.93 12.97 9.26
C ALA A 59 -3.10 11.98 9.05
N LYS A 60 -3.15 10.89 9.84
CA LYS A 60 -4.31 9.98 9.88
C LYS A 60 -5.59 10.71 10.30
N ALA A 61 -5.52 11.56 11.33
CA ALA A 61 -6.68 12.35 11.76
C ALA A 61 -7.20 13.29 10.66
N ARG A 62 -6.31 13.89 9.86
CA ARG A 62 -6.69 14.68 8.67
C ARG A 62 -7.35 13.84 7.57
N LEU A 63 -6.94 12.58 7.41
CA LEU A 63 -7.51 11.66 6.42
C LEU A 63 -8.89 11.13 6.85
N LYS A 64 -9.10 10.91 8.15
CA LYS A 64 -10.30 10.30 8.74
C LYS A 64 -11.65 10.79 8.18
N PRO A 65 -11.95 12.09 8.06
CA PRO A 65 -13.25 12.56 7.57
C PRO A 65 -13.51 12.26 6.09
N HIS A 66 -12.49 11.84 5.34
CA HIS A 66 -12.57 11.52 3.92
C HIS A 66 -12.61 10.01 3.65
N LEU A 67 -12.65 9.18 4.70
CA LEU A 67 -12.76 7.73 4.58
C LEU A 67 -14.21 7.30 4.64
N ASP A 68 -14.57 6.31 3.82
CA ASP A 68 -15.81 5.56 4.01
C ASP A 68 -15.84 4.91 5.41
N GLU A 69 -17.04 4.82 6.00
CA GLU A 69 -17.25 4.36 7.37
C GLU A 69 -16.56 3.02 7.67
N GLY A 70 -16.70 2.02 6.78
CA GLY A 70 -16.10 0.70 6.92
C GLY A 70 -14.56 0.67 6.86
N ASN A 71 -13.93 1.78 6.48
CA ASN A 71 -12.47 1.92 6.43
C ASN A 71 -11.90 2.69 7.63
N VAL A 72 -12.73 3.39 8.40
CA VAL A 72 -12.26 4.25 9.49
C VAL A 72 -11.50 3.46 10.55
N ALA A 73 -12.10 2.39 11.08
CA ALA A 73 -11.51 1.64 12.18
C ALA A 73 -10.11 1.09 11.82
N LYS A 74 -9.97 0.45 10.65
CA LYS A 74 -8.70 -0.16 10.23
C LYS A 74 -7.63 0.85 9.78
N ALA A 75 -8.03 2.03 9.32
CA ALA A 75 -7.08 3.08 8.93
C ALA A 75 -6.60 3.90 10.13
N MET A 76 -7.42 3.98 11.20
CA MET A 76 -7.09 4.70 12.44
C MET A 76 -6.44 3.82 13.50
N ALA A 77 -6.53 2.50 13.36
CA ALA A 77 -5.74 1.54 14.11
C ALA A 77 -4.22 1.77 13.93
#